data_AF-A0A0F4GVG4-F1
#
_entry.id   AF-A0A0F4GVG4-F1
#
_cell.length_a   1.000
_cell.length_b   1.000
_cell.length_c   1.000
_cell.angle_alpha   90.00
_cell.angle_beta   90.00
_cell.angle_gamma   90.00
#
_symmetry.space_group_name_H-M   'P 1'
#
loop_
_entity.id
_entity.type
_entity.pdbx_description
1 polymer ?
#
loop_
_entity_poly.entity_id
_entity_poly.type
_entity_poly.pdbx_seq_one_letter_code
_entity_poly.pdbx_strand_id
1 'polypeptide(L)'
;MTYQIRQPQVPGLSNKKRCWKQAWHTLPHDERAQLRQKYNNDKKAYLAAFRLDETDQEAMFYLGVAAFIRFETQMLNRLQSREYEQRALLTCTDVVQCMAQEGLLPEVVFMAIDFEQDVHGKEATELGLARLDMQHLEQGIQGSNIATAGRKRRNYLFDNYMRIDIAQLPKVIADSLSEDNRIILVGHGIAVEVGWLKKLGVPIEDLKSVEVIVDTIRLAREVLGCSQSLESVMSAIGIPYEHNTFHCGGNDAFYTMQVFLALLIRRAEEEMAEDGGFGGSVYATLREMAWRAAPLKRDVRRIMDESREEEEFGGFGGLFVESG
;
A
#
# COMPACT_ATOMS: atom_id res chain seq x y z
N MET A 1 27.36 8.70 14.62
CA MET A 1 27.85 8.64 16.02
C MET A 1 26.66 8.40 16.93
N THR A 2 26.57 7.20 17.51
CA THR A 2 25.47 6.80 18.40
C THR A 2 25.83 7.20 19.83
N TYR A 3 25.18 8.23 20.38
CA TYR A 3 25.36 8.60 21.78
C TYR A 3 24.58 7.62 22.67
N GLN A 4 25.30 6.79 23.43
CA GLN A 4 24.70 6.06 24.55
C GLN A 4 24.71 6.93 25.80
N ILE A 5 23.53 7.39 26.20
CA ILE A 5 23.30 8.16 27.42
C ILE A 5 23.38 7.19 28.62
N ARG A 6 24.32 7.41 29.54
CA ARG A 6 24.29 6.77 30.87
C ARG A 6 23.54 7.70 31.82
N GLN A 7 22.37 7.27 32.28
CA GLN A 7 21.62 7.95 33.34
C GLN A 7 22.08 7.51 34.74
N PRO A 8 21.99 8.39 35.76
CA PRO A 8 22.25 8.02 37.15
C PRO A 8 21.19 7.03 37.63
N GLN A 9 21.61 5.83 38.01
CA GLN A 9 20.71 4.82 38.56
C GLN A 9 20.33 5.16 39.99
N VAL A 10 19.03 5.39 40.22
CA VAL A 10 18.46 5.27 41.57
C VAL A 10 18.01 3.81 41.73
N PRO A 11 18.51 3.07 42.74
CA PRO A 11 18.12 1.67 42.94
C PRO A 11 16.60 1.56 43.11
N GLY A 12 15.94 0.78 42.25
CA GLY A 12 14.51 0.42 42.35
C GLY A 12 13.57 1.04 41.31
N LEU A 13 13.98 2.03 40.53
CA LEU A 13 13.10 2.67 39.52
C LEU A 13 13.47 2.22 38.09
N SER A 14 12.62 1.38 37.51
CA SER A 14 12.69 0.98 36.10
C SER A 14 12.50 2.20 35.17
N ASN A 15 13.42 2.38 34.22
CA ASN A 15 13.54 3.45 33.21
C ASN A 15 12.32 3.65 32.25
N LYS A 16 11.13 3.14 32.57
CA LYS A 16 9.99 3.07 31.63
C LYS A 16 8.85 4.06 31.86
N LYS A 17 8.94 5.04 32.78
CA LYS A 17 7.75 5.83 33.17
C LYS A 17 7.87 7.32 32.81
N ARG A 18 7.03 7.73 31.86
CA ARG A 18 6.92 9.08 31.29
C ARG A 18 6.12 10.00 32.25
N CYS A 19 6.74 11.07 32.74
CA CYS A 19 6.18 12.10 33.62
C CYS A 19 6.04 11.76 35.12
N TRP A 20 6.40 12.74 35.97
CA TRP A 20 6.40 12.65 37.44
C TRP A 20 5.02 12.32 38.02
N LYS A 21 3.93 12.77 37.36
CA LYS A 21 2.56 12.40 37.75
C LYS A 21 2.33 10.91 37.58
N GLN A 22 2.73 10.30 36.46
CA GLN A 22 2.58 8.86 36.25
C GLN A 22 3.49 8.07 37.18
N ALA A 23 4.74 8.51 37.40
CA ALA A 23 5.62 7.88 38.39
C ALA A 23 4.97 7.91 39.78
N TRP A 24 4.51 9.08 40.25
CA TRP A 24 3.86 9.22 41.55
C TRP A 24 2.59 8.37 41.70
N HIS A 25 1.73 8.30 40.69
CA HIS A 25 0.48 7.52 40.79
C HIS A 25 0.67 6.02 40.63
N THR A 26 1.80 5.57 40.07
CA THR A 26 2.07 4.15 39.81
C THR A 26 3.07 3.53 40.79
N LEU A 27 3.56 4.29 41.77
CA LEU A 27 4.40 3.77 42.85
C LEU A 27 3.53 3.09 43.91
N PRO A 28 3.97 1.92 44.43
CA PRO A 28 3.40 1.31 45.62
C PRO A 28 3.25 2.32 46.78
N HIS A 29 2.25 2.10 47.64
CA HIS A 29 1.88 3.06 48.70
C HIS A 29 3.03 3.33 49.69
N ASP A 30 3.78 2.28 50.03
CA ASP A 30 4.98 2.28 50.84
C ASP A 30 6.13 3.10 50.23
N GLU A 31 6.40 2.95 48.93
CA GLU A 31 7.43 3.74 48.24
C GLU A 31 7.06 5.25 48.20
N ARG A 32 5.76 5.57 48.04
CA ARG A 32 5.27 6.95 48.13
C ARG A 32 5.45 7.54 49.53
N ALA A 33 5.21 6.74 50.58
CA ALA A 33 5.39 7.18 51.96
C ALA A 33 6.88 7.44 52.28
N GLN A 34 7.79 6.58 51.81
CA GLN A 34 9.23 6.76 51.94
C GLN A 34 9.73 8.03 51.23
N LEU A 35 9.24 8.30 50.01
CA LEU A 35 9.57 9.54 49.31
C LEU A 35 9.05 10.78 50.04
N ARG A 36 7.82 10.75 50.58
CA ARG A 36 7.27 11.86 51.37
C ARG A 36 8.10 12.13 52.63
N GLN A 37 8.52 11.06 53.32
CA GLN A 37 9.35 11.15 54.50
C GLN A 37 10.75 11.66 54.17
N LYS A 38 11.37 11.17 53.08
CA LYS A 38 12.70 11.60 52.62
C LYS A 38 12.78 13.12 52.38
N TYR A 39 11.70 13.73 51.89
CA TYR A 39 11.64 15.17 51.64
C TYR A 39 10.82 15.93 52.70
N ASN A 40 10.53 15.34 53.87
CA ASN A 40 9.80 15.98 54.98
C ASN A 40 8.47 16.65 54.58
N ASN A 41 7.72 16.06 53.65
CA ASN A 41 6.52 16.66 53.04
C ASN A 41 6.76 18.02 52.35
N ASP A 42 8.01 18.43 52.13
CA ASP A 42 8.37 19.62 51.37
C ASP A 42 8.25 19.33 49.88
N LYS A 43 7.10 19.72 49.34
CA LYS A 43 6.80 19.62 47.91
C LYS A 43 7.80 20.40 47.05
N LYS A 44 8.36 21.52 47.52
CA LYS A 44 9.35 22.30 46.77
C LYS A 44 10.69 21.57 46.72
N ALA A 45 11.16 21.02 47.84
CA ALA A 45 12.39 20.22 47.88
C ALA A 45 12.28 18.95 47.02
N TYR A 46 11.11 18.29 47.06
CA TYR A 46 10.80 17.16 46.19
C TYR A 46 10.85 17.54 44.70
N LEU A 47 10.19 18.64 44.30
CA LEU A 47 10.21 19.12 42.91
C LEU A 47 11.59 19.60 42.46
N ALA A 48 12.40 20.15 43.37
CA ALA A 48 13.78 20.55 43.11
C ALA A 48 14.68 19.33 42.85
N ALA A 49 14.51 18.24 43.61
CA ALA A 49 15.25 16.99 43.41
C ALA A 49 14.85 16.22 42.14
N PHE A 50 13.67 16.54 41.58
CA PHE A 50 13.18 16.06 40.28
C PHE A 50 13.38 17.10 39.15
N ARG A 51 14.11 18.20 39.39
CA ARG A 51 14.57 19.04 38.29
C ARG A 51 15.50 18.17 37.45
N LEU A 52 15.01 17.82 36.27
CA LEU A 52 15.80 17.28 35.18
C LEU A 52 17.06 18.14 35.07
N ASP A 53 18.23 17.51 35.07
CA ASP A 53 19.47 18.21 34.74
C ASP A 53 19.35 18.82 33.33
N GLU A 54 20.26 19.73 32.97
CA GLU A 54 20.18 20.41 31.66
C GLU A 54 20.11 19.42 30.50
N THR A 55 20.81 18.28 30.61
CA THR A 55 20.77 17.16 29.65
C THR A 55 19.39 16.51 29.52
N ASP A 56 18.70 16.26 30.62
CA ASP A 56 17.36 15.69 30.62
C ASP A 56 16.32 16.71 30.09
N GLN A 57 16.51 18.01 30.37
CA GLN A 57 15.67 19.08 29.79
C GLN A 57 15.83 19.16 28.27
N GLU A 58 17.08 19.09 27.79
CA GLU A 58 17.40 19.09 26.36
C GLU A 58 16.81 17.85 25.67
N ALA A 59 16.96 16.66 26.27
CA ALA A 59 16.38 15.43 25.76
C ALA A 59 14.84 15.49 25.68
N MET A 60 14.19 16.02 26.72
CA MET A 60 12.73 16.24 26.73
C MET A 60 12.30 17.25 25.67
N PHE A 61 13.08 18.31 25.46
CA PHE A 61 12.84 19.28 24.39
C PHE A 61 12.91 18.61 23.01
N TYR A 62 13.98 17.86 22.71
CA TYR A 62 14.10 17.13 21.44
C TYR A 62 12.98 16.10 21.24
N LEU A 63 12.61 15.36 22.29
CA LEU A 63 11.48 14.42 22.22
C LEU A 63 10.16 15.15 21.93
N GLY A 64 9.96 16.32 22.55
CA GLY A 64 8.82 17.20 22.30
C GLY A 64 8.78 17.71 20.86
N VAL A 65 9.90 18.24 20.36
CA VAL A 65 10.05 18.69 18.96
C VAL A 65 9.80 17.53 17.99
N ALA A 66 10.40 16.37 18.22
CA ALA A 66 10.18 15.20 17.38
C ALA A 66 8.72 14.70 17.40
N ALA A 67 8.04 14.81 18.55
CA ALA A 67 6.61 14.49 18.65
C ALA A 67 5.75 15.51 17.90
N PHE A 68 6.09 16.80 17.98
CA PHE A 68 5.41 17.86 17.25
C PHE A 68 5.57 17.70 15.73
N ILE A 69 6.80 17.45 15.24
CA ILE A 69 7.06 17.18 13.82
C ILE A 69 6.26 15.97 13.32
N ARG A 70 6.19 14.89 14.11
CA ARG A 70 5.34 13.72 13.78
C ARG A 70 3.86 14.09 13.70
N PHE A 71 3.38 14.91 14.63
CA PHE A 71 1.99 15.36 14.63
C PHE A 71 1.67 16.25 13.42
N GLU A 72 2.52 17.24 13.12
CA GLU A 72 2.39 18.11 11.96
C GLU A 72 2.42 17.30 10.65
N THR A 73 3.35 16.37 10.52
CA THR A 73 3.43 15.44 9.38
C THR A 73 2.13 14.61 9.25
N GLN A 74 1.60 14.10 10.36
CA GLN A 74 0.32 13.37 10.35
C GLN A 74 -0.85 14.26 9.93
N MET A 75 -0.88 15.53 10.34
CA MET A 75 -1.91 16.47 9.94
C MET A 75 -1.84 16.81 8.45
N LEU A 76 -0.64 17.10 7.94
CA LEU A 76 -0.42 17.38 6.52
C LEU A 76 -0.82 16.17 5.66
N ASN A 77 -0.36 14.98 6.01
CA ASN A 77 -0.73 13.75 5.30
C ASN A 77 -2.26 13.55 5.29
N ARG A 78 -2.96 13.84 6.39
CA ARG A 78 -4.44 13.74 6.44
C ARG A 78 -5.13 14.74 5.53
N LEU A 79 -4.62 15.97 5.42
CA LEU A 79 -5.18 16.98 4.53
C LEU A 79 -4.99 16.58 3.07
N GLN A 80 -3.79 16.14 2.71
CA GLN A 80 -3.48 15.65 1.37
C GLN A 80 -4.30 14.40 1.01
N SER A 81 -4.45 13.44 1.93
CA SER A 81 -5.32 12.28 1.73
C SER A 81 -6.76 12.67 1.45
N ARG A 82 -7.31 13.68 2.14
CA ARG A 82 -8.69 14.16 1.88
C ARG A 82 -8.85 14.75 0.48
N GLU A 83 -7.84 15.47 0.00
CA GLU A 83 -7.87 16.02 -1.35
C GLU A 83 -7.86 14.91 -2.39
N TYR A 84 -6.97 13.92 -2.23
CA TYR A 84 -6.96 12.73 -3.10
C TYR A 84 -8.29 11.97 -3.03
N GLU A 85 -8.88 11.82 -1.84
CA GLU A 85 -10.17 11.15 -1.65
C GLU A 85 -11.32 11.88 -2.36
N GLN A 86 -11.37 13.21 -2.30
CA GLN A 86 -12.39 13.98 -3.01
C GLN A 86 -12.26 13.84 -4.53
N ARG A 87 -11.04 13.94 -5.06
CA ARG A 87 -10.78 13.75 -6.50
C ARG A 87 -11.03 12.31 -6.95
N ALA A 88 -10.74 11.33 -6.08
CA ALA A 88 -11.07 9.93 -6.29
C ALA A 88 -12.56 9.72 -6.43
N LEU A 89 -13.36 10.31 -5.53
CA LEU A 89 -14.80 10.20 -5.61
C LEU A 89 -15.34 10.78 -6.93
N LEU A 90 -14.89 11.97 -7.32
CA LEU A 90 -15.28 12.58 -8.59
C LEU A 90 -14.92 11.71 -9.79
N THR A 91 -13.68 11.20 -9.84
CA THR A 91 -13.22 10.34 -10.94
C THR A 91 -14.02 9.04 -11.01
N CYS A 92 -14.31 8.42 -9.86
CA CYS A 92 -15.15 7.23 -9.78
C CYS A 92 -16.58 7.53 -10.27
N THR A 93 -17.15 8.67 -9.90
CA THR A 93 -18.47 9.12 -10.37
C THR A 93 -18.46 9.32 -11.89
N ASP A 94 -17.43 9.95 -12.46
CA ASP A 94 -17.33 10.14 -13.91
C ASP A 94 -17.33 8.79 -14.65
N VAL A 95 -16.59 7.80 -14.14
CA VAL A 95 -16.58 6.43 -14.72
C VAL A 95 -17.93 5.74 -14.57
N VAL A 96 -18.59 5.88 -13.41
CA VAL A 96 -19.94 5.34 -13.18
C VAL A 96 -20.95 5.95 -14.15
N GLN A 97 -20.92 7.27 -14.35
CA GLN A 97 -21.77 7.95 -15.32
C GLN A 97 -21.47 7.52 -16.77
N CYS A 98 -20.20 7.30 -17.12
CA CYS A 98 -19.83 6.76 -18.44
C CYS A 98 -20.43 5.37 -18.66
N MET A 99 -20.41 4.50 -17.65
CA MET A 99 -21.06 3.19 -17.71
C MET A 99 -22.58 3.31 -17.85
N ALA A 100 -23.20 4.27 -17.18
CA ALA A 100 -24.65 4.48 -17.18
C ALA A 100 -25.18 5.06 -18.50
N GLN A 101 -24.45 6.00 -19.10
CA GLN A 101 -24.94 6.85 -20.19
C GLN A 101 -24.25 6.61 -21.56
N GLU A 102 -23.37 5.61 -21.67
CA GLU A 102 -22.52 5.38 -22.85
C GLU A 102 -21.76 6.64 -23.30
N GLY A 103 -21.22 7.37 -22.31
CA GLY A 103 -20.47 8.60 -22.54
C GLY A 103 -19.07 8.35 -23.13
N LEU A 104 -18.39 9.45 -23.47
CA LEU A 104 -16.97 9.42 -23.81
C LEU A 104 -16.17 8.92 -22.61
N LEU A 105 -15.34 7.89 -22.82
CA LEU A 105 -14.48 7.35 -21.78
C LEU A 105 -13.47 8.42 -21.33
N PRO A 106 -13.24 8.56 -20.01
CA PRO A 106 -12.28 9.52 -19.51
C PRO A 106 -10.86 9.15 -19.97
N GLU A 107 -10.05 10.15 -20.31
CA GLU A 107 -8.62 9.98 -20.59
C GLU A 107 -7.86 9.80 -19.26
N VAL A 108 -7.97 8.61 -18.68
CA VAL A 108 -7.33 8.23 -17.43
C VAL A 108 -6.83 6.80 -17.49
N VAL A 109 -5.73 6.55 -16.80
CA VAL A 109 -5.19 5.21 -16.58
C VAL A 109 -5.32 4.86 -15.11
N PHE A 110 -5.98 3.76 -14.81
CA PHE A 110 -5.98 3.17 -13.48
C PHE A 110 -4.75 2.29 -13.30
N MET A 111 -4.01 2.52 -12.23
CA MET A 111 -2.83 1.73 -11.90
C MET A 111 -3.00 1.16 -10.49
N ALA A 112 -3.32 -0.13 -10.39
CA ALA A 112 -3.31 -0.82 -9.10
C ALA A 112 -1.88 -1.19 -8.72
N ILE A 113 -1.53 -1.01 -7.45
CA ILE A 113 -0.19 -1.29 -6.91
C ILE A 113 -0.29 -2.12 -5.65
N ASP A 114 0.66 -3.05 -5.49
CA ASP A 114 0.83 -3.83 -4.26
C ASP A 114 2.32 -4.15 -4.04
N PHE A 115 2.79 -4.05 -2.79
CA PHE A 115 4.15 -4.40 -2.42
C PHE A 115 4.17 -5.62 -1.49
N GLU A 116 4.96 -6.61 -1.86
CA GLU A 116 5.32 -7.70 -0.96
C GLU A 116 6.63 -7.39 -0.25
N GLN A 117 6.73 -7.81 1.01
CA GLN A 117 7.90 -7.55 1.86
C GLN A 117 8.53 -8.85 2.37
N ASP A 118 9.78 -8.73 2.82
CA ASP A 118 10.44 -9.82 3.53
C ASP A 118 9.74 -10.14 4.86
N VAL A 119 10.08 -11.29 5.45
CA VAL A 119 9.47 -11.78 6.70
C VAL A 119 9.64 -10.80 7.86
N HIS A 120 10.65 -9.91 7.79
CA HIS A 120 10.90 -8.90 8.81
C HIS A 120 10.27 -7.53 8.49
N GLY A 121 9.65 -7.35 7.33
CA GLY A 121 9.05 -6.10 6.88
C GLY A 121 10.05 -4.95 6.69
N LYS A 122 11.31 -5.29 6.42
CA LYS A 122 12.43 -4.35 6.27
C LYS A 122 12.67 -3.96 4.82
N GLU A 123 12.43 -4.88 3.90
CA GLU A 123 12.73 -4.70 2.47
C GLU A 123 11.55 -5.12 1.60
N ALA A 124 11.29 -4.35 0.55
CA ALA A 124 10.37 -4.74 -0.51
C ALA A 124 11.00 -5.86 -1.34
N THR A 125 10.24 -6.93 -1.56
CA THR A 125 10.70 -8.12 -2.28
C THR A 125 10.03 -8.29 -3.62
N GLU A 126 8.80 -7.81 -3.77
CA GLU A 126 8.06 -7.82 -5.02
C GLU A 126 7.22 -6.54 -5.13
N LEU A 127 7.01 -6.07 -6.35
CA LEU A 127 6.10 -5.02 -6.72
C LEU A 127 5.13 -5.58 -7.76
N GLY A 128 3.85 -5.52 -7.44
CA GLY A 128 2.76 -5.77 -8.37
C GLY A 128 2.23 -4.48 -8.96
N LEU A 129 1.93 -4.54 -10.25
CA LEU A 129 1.21 -3.49 -10.96
C LEU A 129 0.08 -4.13 -11.78
N ALA A 130 -1.06 -3.47 -11.84
CA ALA A 130 -2.10 -3.79 -12.82
C ALA A 130 -2.62 -2.50 -13.45
N ARG A 131 -2.48 -2.40 -14.78
CA ARG A 131 -2.81 -1.22 -15.57
C ARG A 131 -4.14 -1.44 -16.29
N LEU A 132 -5.00 -0.44 -16.28
CA LEU A 132 -6.20 -0.37 -17.12
C LEU A 132 -6.29 1.01 -17.75
N ASP A 133 -6.27 1.05 -19.08
CA ASP A 133 -6.43 2.26 -19.86
C ASP A 133 -7.89 2.41 -20.30
N MET A 134 -8.54 3.47 -19.83
CA MET A 134 -9.95 3.69 -20.13
C MET A 134 -10.21 4.04 -21.58
N GLN A 135 -9.21 4.47 -22.36
CA GLN A 135 -9.38 4.71 -23.80
C GLN A 135 -9.15 3.47 -24.65
N HIS A 136 -8.52 2.43 -24.08
CA HIS A 136 -8.13 1.21 -24.78
C HIS A 136 -8.63 -0.04 -24.04
N LEU A 137 -9.93 -0.06 -23.70
CA LEU A 137 -10.55 -1.14 -22.94
C LEU A 137 -10.39 -2.51 -23.62
N GLU A 138 -10.25 -2.57 -24.95
CA GLU A 138 -9.99 -3.81 -25.68
C GLU A 138 -8.69 -4.52 -25.27
N GLN A 139 -7.74 -3.80 -24.67
CA GLN A 139 -6.49 -4.37 -24.15
C GLN A 139 -6.68 -5.09 -22.81
N GLY A 140 -7.78 -4.81 -22.11
CA GLY A 140 -8.06 -5.37 -20.78
C GLY A 140 -7.11 -4.88 -19.69
N ILE A 141 -7.14 -5.58 -18.56
CA ILE A 141 -6.22 -5.31 -17.44
C ILE A 141 -4.87 -5.96 -17.77
N GLN A 142 -3.82 -5.14 -17.79
CA GLN A 142 -2.44 -5.57 -18.04
C GLN A 142 -1.72 -5.75 -16.71
N GLY A 143 -1.40 -6.98 -16.35
CA GLY A 143 -0.70 -7.28 -15.09
C GLY A 143 0.83 -7.31 -15.26
N SER A 144 1.54 -6.79 -14.27
CA SER A 144 3.00 -6.98 -14.13
C SER A 144 3.41 -7.39 -12.71
N ASN A 145 4.35 -8.32 -12.60
CA ASN A 145 4.99 -8.68 -11.33
C ASN A 145 6.51 -8.54 -11.42
N ILE A 146 7.05 -7.61 -10.64
CA ILE A 146 8.47 -7.28 -10.56
C ILE A 146 9.02 -7.86 -9.26
N ALA A 147 9.90 -8.87 -9.32
CA ALA A 147 10.52 -9.48 -8.14
C ALA A 147 12.00 -9.12 -8.01
N THR A 148 12.48 -8.87 -6.79
CA THR A 148 13.91 -8.64 -6.54
C THR A 148 14.73 -9.92 -6.72
N ALA A 149 15.93 -9.78 -7.26
CA ALA A 149 16.91 -10.86 -7.40
C ALA A 149 17.16 -11.58 -6.06
N GLY A 150 17.16 -12.91 -6.06
CA GLY A 150 17.37 -13.73 -4.86
C GLY A 150 16.11 -14.32 -4.22
N ARG A 151 14.90 -13.92 -4.66
CA ARG A 151 13.64 -14.55 -4.22
C ARG A 151 13.18 -15.66 -5.15
N LYS A 152 12.51 -16.67 -4.59
CA LYS A 152 11.89 -17.75 -5.36
C LYS A 152 10.73 -17.18 -6.17
N ARG A 153 10.63 -17.56 -7.45
CA ARG A 153 9.50 -17.17 -8.30
C ARG A 153 8.20 -17.66 -7.66
N ARG A 154 7.32 -16.74 -7.29
CA ARG A 154 5.95 -17.06 -6.90
C ARG A 154 5.13 -17.33 -8.17
N ASN A 155 3.98 -17.97 -8.02
CA ASN A 155 3.13 -18.32 -9.16
C ASN A 155 2.32 -17.09 -9.51
N TYR A 156 2.94 -16.22 -10.31
CA TYR A 156 2.27 -15.07 -10.87
C TYR A 156 1.43 -15.51 -12.06
N LEU A 157 0.17 -15.07 -12.13
CA LEU A 157 -0.84 -15.64 -13.02
C LEU A 157 -1.10 -14.83 -14.29
N PHE A 158 -0.64 -13.58 -14.35
CA PHE A 158 -1.11 -12.61 -15.34
C PHE A 158 0.08 -12.09 -16.17
N ASP A 159 0.07 -12.16 -17.50
CA ASP A 159 1.08 -11.53 -18.37
C ASP A 159 2.56 -11.56 -17.86
N ASN A 160 3.08 -10.41 -17.41
CA ASN A 160 4.50 -10.07 -17.45
C ASN A 160 5.20 -10.27 -16.10
N TYR A 161 6.13 -11.22 -16.05
CA TYR A 161 7.01 -11.41 -14.90
C TYR A 161 8.42 -10.89 -15.20
N MET A 162 8.95 -10.04 -14.32
CA MET A 162 10.33 -9.57 -14.44
C MET A 162 11.11 -9.70 -13.14
N ARG A 163 12.42 -9.89 -13.28
CA ARG A 163 13.38 -9.91 -12.17
C ARG A 163 14.35 -8.75 -12.32
N ILE A 164 14.56 -8.02 -11.23
CA ILE A 164 15.46 -6.88 -11.20
C ILE A 164 16.33 -6.88 -9.95
N ASP A 165 17.43 -6.15 -9.99
CA ASP A 165 18.14 -5.77 -8.77
C ASP A 165 17.27 -4.79 -7.95
N ILE A 166 17.29 -4.89 -6.62
CA ILE A 166 16.55 -3.97 -5.75
C ILE A 166 16.95 -2.50 -5.98
N ALA A 167 18.20 -2.24 -6.37
CA ALA A 167 18.68 -0.91 -6.72
C ALA A 167 17.99 -0.31 -7.95
N GLN A 168 17.40 -1.14 -8.81
CA GLN A 168 16.66 -0.71 -10.00
C GLN A 168 15.19 -0.42 -9.71
N LEU A 169 14.65 -0.93 -8.59
CA LEU A 169 13.23 -0.83 -8.24
C LEU A 169 12.72 0.63 -8.21
N PRO A 170 13.43 1.62 -7.62
CA PRO A 170 12.99 3.01 -7.64
C PRO A 170 12.79 3.55 -9.06
N LYS A 171 13.71 3.21 -9.98
CA LYS A 171 13.62 3.64 -11.37
C LYS A 171 12.40 2.99 -12.07
N VAL A 172 12.22 1.68 -11.90
CA VAL A 172 11.08 0.96 -12.49
C VAL A 172 9.75 1.54 -12.01
N ILE A 173 9.62 1.85 -10.71
CA ILE A 173 8.44 2.52 -10.16
C ILE A 173 8.22 3.88 -10.82
N ALA A 174 9.26 4.71 -10.89
CA ALA A 174 9.15 6.05 -11.44
C ALA A 174 8.75 6.03 -12.92
N ASP A 175 9.37 5.14 -13.71
CA ASP A 175 9.06 4.97 -15.13
C ASP A 175 7.60 4.51 -15.28
N SER A 176 7.18 3.42 -14.62
CA SER A 176 5.80 2.89 -14.72
C SER A 176 4.71 3.86 -14.22
N LEU A 177 5.03 4.73 -13.26
CA LEU A 177 4.08 5.72 -12.72
C LEU A 177 4.23 7.12 -13.35
N SER A 178 5.02 7.25 -14.41
CA SER A 178 5.17 8.51 -15.16
C SER A 178 4.97 8.35 -16.68
N GLU A 179 4.80 7.13 -17.18
CA GLU A 179 4.56 6.84 -18.59
C GLU A 179 3.28 7.47 -19.14
N ASP A 180 2.22 7.50 -18.33
CA ASP A 180 0.94 8.08 -18.69
C ASP A 180 0.78 9.50 -18.13
N ASN A 181 0.01 10.36 -18.81
CA ASN A 181 -0.18 11.77 -18.38
C ASN A 181 -1.12 11.90 -17.16
N ARG A 182 -2.00 10.91 -16.95
CA ARG A 182 -3.11 11.01 -16.00
C ARG A 182 -3.42 9.68 -15.33
N ILE A 183 -2.73 9.42 -14.22
CA ILE A 183 -2.79 8.16 -13.48
C ILE A 183 -3.65 8.31 -12.23
N ILE A 184 -4.55 7.35 -12.05
CA ILE A 184 -5.30 7.13 -10.82
C ILE A 184 -4.71 5.90 -10.13
N LEU A 185 -3.98 6.13 -9.04
CA LEU A 185 -3.34 5.05 -8.29
C LEU A 185 -4.38 4.34 -7.43
N VAL A 186 -4.46 3.02 -7.52
CA VAL A 186 -5.43 2.19 -6.79
C VAL A 186 -4.69 1.24 -5.86
N GLY A 187 -5.17 1.08 -4.63
CA GLY A 187 -4.61 0.09 -3.71
C GLY A 187 -5.65 -0.49 -2.77
N HIS A 188 -5.27 -1.52 -2.04
CA HIS A 188 -6.10 -2.16 -1.02
C HIS A 188 -5.47 -1.93 0.36
N GLY A 189 -5.76 -0.78 0.98
CA GLY A 189 -4.98 -0.29 2.11
C GLY A 189 -3.75 0.51 1.69
N ILE A 190 -3.89 1.29 0.61
CA ILE A 190 -2.85 2.01 -0.16
C ILE A 190 -1.84 2.83 0.66
N ALA A 191 -2.14 3.15 1.92
CA ALA A 191 -1.21 3.84 2.81
C ALA A 191 0.09 3.05 3.05
N VAL A 192 0.04 1.72 2.99
CA VAL A 192 1.23 0.85 3.09
C VAL A 192 2.13 1.05 1.87
N GLU A 193 1.54 1.00 0.67
CA GLU A 193 2.22 1.13 -0.61
C GLU A 193 2.84 2.53 -0.75
N VAL A 194 2.10 3.59 -0.41
CA VAL A 194 2.62 4.96 -0.38
C VAL A 194 3.78 5.11 0.61
N GLY A 195 3.71 4.42 1.75
CA GLY A 195 4.82 4.34 2.70
C GLY A 195 6.07 3.68 2.10
N TRP A 196 5.90 2.64 1.28
CA TRP A 196 6.99 1.98 0.56
C TRP A 196 7.59 2.84 -0.54
N LEU A 197 6.76 3.47 -1.37
CA LEU A 197 7.18 4.45 -2.37
C LEU A 197 8.13 5.49 -1.76
N LYS A 198 7.74 6.09 -0.63
CA LYS A 198 8.57 7.04 0.11
C LYS A 198 9.88 6.44 0.64
N LYS A 199 9.84 5.22 1.21
CA LYS A 199 11.05 4.54 1.70
C LYS A 199 12.04 4.22 0.58
N LEU A 200 11.53 3.91 -0.61
CA LEU A 200 12.32 3.62 -1.80
C LEU A 200 12.85 4.88 -2.50
N GLY A 201 12.53 6.07 -1.99
CA GLY A 201 12.98 7.34 -2.56
C GLY A 201 12.19 7.80 -3.78
N VAL A 202 10.97 7.29 -3.96
CA VAL A 202 10.02 7.70 -5.01
C VAL A 202 8.75 8.19 -4.34
N PRO A 203 8.79 9.31 -3.59
CA PRO A 203 7.60 9.82 -2.92
C PRO A 203 6.53 10.18 -3.97
N ILE A 204 5.26 9.95 -3.65
CA ILE A 204 4.18 10.14 -4.63
C ILE A 204 4.05 11.60 -5.06
N GLU A 205 4.49 12.53 -4.22
CA GLU A 205 4.56 13.97 -4.51
C GLU A 205 5.47 14.30 -5.70
N ASP A 206 6.46 13.45 -6.00
CA ASP A 206 7.35 13.62 -7.13
C ASP A 206 6.75 13.06 -8.44
N LEU A 207 5.72 12.21 -8.34
CA LEU A 207 5.04 11.56 -9.46
C LEU A 207 3.89 12.43 -9.98
N LYS A 208 4.23 13.44 -10.79
CA LYS A 208 3.26 14.42 -11.31
C LYS A 208 2.11 13.82 -12.12
N SER A 209 2.32 12.66 -12.74
CA SER A 209 1.29 11.94 -13.48
C SER A 209 0.21 11.36 -12.57
N VAL A 210 0.50 11.12 -11.28
CA VAL A 210 -0.47 10.56 -10.34
C VAL A 210 -1.34 11.70 -9.78
N GLU A 211 -2.55 11.82 -10.30
CA GLU A 211 -3.47 12.90 -9.90
C GLU A 211 -4.26 12.55 -8.63
N VAL A 212 -4.52 11.25 -8.43
CA VAL A 212 -5.53 10.74 -7.51
C VAL A 212 -5.09 9.39 -6.93
N ILE A 213 -5.48 9.14 -5.68
CA ILE A 213 -5.28 7.87 -5.00
C ILE A 213 -6.64 7.30 -4.55
N VAL A 214 -6.92 6.05 -4.89
CA VAL A 214 -8.11 5.30 -4.50
C VAL A 214 -7.73 4.18 -3.54
N ASP A 215 -8.40 4.12 -2.39
CA ASP A 215 -8.28 3.01 -1.43
C ASP A 215 -9.53 2.13 -1.49
N THR A 216 -9.38 0.93 -2.03
CA THR A 216 -10.48 -0.02 -2.20
C THR A 216 -11.05 -0.52 -0.88
N ILE A 217 -10.32 -0.48 0.24
CA ILE A 217 -10.89 -0.81 1.57
C ILE A 217 -11.98 0.19 1.93
N ARG A 218 -11.75 1.48 1.64
CA ARG A 218 -12.72 2.53 1.93
C ARG A 218 -13.90 2.46 0.98
N LEU A 219 -13.63 2.27 -0.30
CA LEU A 219 -14.67 2.10 -1.31
C LEU A 219 -15.56 0.89 -0.99
N ALA A 220 -14.97 -0.25 -0.60
CA ALA A 220 -15.71 -1.43 -0.16
C ALA A 220 -16.55 -1.16 1.09
N ARG A 221 -16.05 -0.36 2.05
CA ARG A 221 -16.82 0.02 3.23
C ARG A 221 -18.06 0.82 2.87
N GLU A 222 -17.94 1.72 1.90
CA GLU A 222 -19.04 2.56 1.44
C GLU A 222 -20.07 1.77 0.64
N VAL A 223 -19.62 0.88 -0.26
CA VAL A 223 -20.51 0.13 -1.17
C VAL A 223 -21.10 -1.12 -0.52
N LEU A 224 -20.32 -1.86 0.27
CA LEU A 224 -20.72 -3.16 0.80
C LEU A 224 -20.94 -3.16 2.32
N GLY A 225 -20.61 -2.07 3.00
CA GLY A 225 -20.62 -2.02 4.47
C GLY A 225 -19.53 -2.88 5.13
N CYS A 226 -18.56 -3.39 4.36
CA CYS A 226 -17.45 -4.21 4.86
C CYS A 226 -16.09 -3.59 4.57
N SER A 227 -15.14 -3.67 5.50
CA SER A 227 -13.76 -3.17 5.34
C SER A 227 -12.77 -4.23 5.79
N GLN A 228 -12.60 -5.26 4.98
CA GLN A 228 -11.81 -6.45 5.31
C GLN A 228 -10.63 -6.62 4.34
N SER A 229 -9.92 -7.75 4.46
CA SER A 229 -8.84 -8.13 3.53
C SER A 229 -9.36 -8.25 2.09
N LEU A 230 -8.42 -8.19 1.14
CA LEU A 230 -8.71 -8.31 -0.28
C LEU A 230 -9.49 -9.60 -0.57
N GLU A 231 -9.03 -10.72 -0.03
CA GLU A 231 -9.69 -12.03 -0.12
C GLU A 231 -11.16 -12.00 0.33
N SER A 232 -11.44 -11.32 1.45
CA SER A 232 -12.80 -11.23 1.98
C SER A 232 -13.70 -10.38 1.09
N VAL A 233 -13.20 -9.25 0.60
CA VAL A 233 -13.96 -8.40 -0.33
C VAL A 233 -14.25 -9.14 -1.64
N MET A 234 -13.25 -9.85 -2.20
CA MET A 234 -13.45 -10.70 -3.38
C MET A 234 -14.51 -11.77 -3.14
N SER A 235 -14.45 -12.46 -2.00
CA SER A 235 -15.44 -13.47 -1.62
C SER A 235 -16.85 -12.89 -1.51
N ALA A 236 -16.99 -11.71 -0.90
CA ALA A 236 -18.26 -11.03 -0.72
C ALA A 236 -18.88 -10.59 -2.06
N ILE A 237 -18.06 -10.17 -3.02
CA ILE A 237 -18.50 -9.72 -4.35
C ILE A 237 -18.64 -10.90 -5.34
N GLY A 238 -18.06 -12.05 -5.04
CA GLY A 238 -18.08 -13.25 -5.88
C GLY A 238 -17.05 -13.24 -7.02
N ILE A 239 -15.92 -12.56 -6.84
CA ILE A 239 -14.79 -12.64 -7.78
C ILE A 239 -14.09 -13.99 -7.57
N PRO A 240 -13.93 -14.82 -8.61
CA PRO A 240 -13.30 -16.13 -8.48
C PRO A 240 -11.78 -16.02 -8.32
N TYR A 241 -11.21 -16.76 -7.36
CA TYR A 241 -9.77 -16.84 -7.13
C TYR A 241 -9.37 -18.21 -6.57
N GLU A 242 -8.07 -18.54 -6.63
CA GLU A 242 -7.50 -19.70 -5.93
C GLU A 242 -6.84 -19.25 -4.62
N HIS A 243 -7.18 -19.83 -3.47
CA HIS A 243 -6.67 -19.39 -2.15
C HIS A 243 -5.13 -19.30 -2.01
N ASN A 244 -4.40 -20.00 -2.87
CA ASN A 244 -2.94 -20.14 -2.84
C ASN A 244 -2.25 -19.34 -3.95
N THR A 245 -2.90 -18.27 -4.41
CA THR A 245 -2.36 -17.27 -5.35
C THR A 245 -2.13 -15.89 -4.72
N PHE A 246 -2.64 -15.66 -3.50
CA PHE A 246 -2.28 -14.51 -2.66
C PHE A 246 -0.81 -14.52 -2.23
N HIS A 247 -0.35 -13.37 -1.77
CA HIS A 247 1.06 -13.11 -1.47
C HIS A 247 1.86 -13.20 -2.76
N CYS A 248 1.44 -12.51 -3.79
CA CYS A 248 2.24 -12.31 -4.99
C CYS A 248 1.83 -10.94 -5.46
N GLY A 249 2.74 -9.96 -5.35
CA GLY A 249 2.36 -8.56 -5.50
C GLY A 249 1.57 -8.33 -6.78
N GLY A 250 2.00 -8.91 -7.91
CA GLY A 250 1.26 -8.76 -9.17
C GLY A 250 -0.13 -9.39 -9.17
N ASN A 251 -0.32 -10.54 -8.53
CA ASN A 251 -1.67 -11.11 -8.41
C ASN A 251 -2.55 -10.23 -7.53
N ASP A 252 -2.01 -9.76 -6.41
CA ASP A 252 -2.73 -8.95 -5.43
C ASP A 252 -3.10 -7.57 -6.02
N ALA A 253 -2.21 -6.96 -6.82
CA ALA A 253 -2.51 -5.75 -7.61
C ALA A 253 -3.60 -6.00 -8.67
N PHE A 254 -3.54 -7.12 -9.40
CA PHE A 254 -4.56 -7.47 -10.40
C PHE A 254 -5.93 -7.68 -9.76
N TYR A 255 -5.99 -8.44 -8.67
CA TYR A 255 -7.22 -8.64 -7.92
C TYR A 255 -7.73 -7.35 -7.27
N THR A 256 -6.84 -6.46 -6.83
CA THR A 256 -7.21 -5.12 -6.38
C THR A 256 -7.90 -4.32 -7.49
N MET A 257 -7.40 -4.38 -8.73
CA MET A 257 -8.06 -3.77 -9.89
C MET A 257 -9.44 -4.38 -10.15
N GLN A 258 -9.57 -5.72 -10.11
CA GLN A 258 -10.86 -6.39 -10.28
C GLN A 258 -11.87 -5.99 -9.20
N VAL A 259 -11.45 -5.94 -7.94
CA VAL A 259 -12.27 -5.46 -6.82
C VAL A 259 -12.69 -4.01 -7.03
N PHE A 260 -11.76 -3.14 -7.42
CA PHE A 260 -12.06 -1.75 -7.72
C PHE A 260 -13.15 -1.62 -8.79
N LEU A 261 -12.98 -2.28 -9.94
CA LEU A 261 -13.99 -2.28 -11.00
C LEU A 261 -15.33 -2.83 -10.54
N ALA A 262 -15.32 -3.94 -9.81
CA ALA A 262 -16.55 -4.55 -9.31
C ALA A 262 -17.31 -3.60 -8.37
N LEU A 263 -16.61 -2.85 -7.52
CA LEU A 263 -17.21 -1.85 -6.64
C LEU A 263 -17.80 -0.66 -7.43
N LEU A 264 -17.13 -0.19 -8.49
CA LEU A 264 -17.69 0.84 -9.37
C LEU A 264 -18.94 0.33 -10.09
N ILE A 265 -18.91 -0.92 -10.55
CA ILE A 265 -20.06 -1.54 -11.22
C ILE A 265 -21.25 -1.64 -10.27
N ARG A 266 -21.04 -2.02 -9.00
CA ARG A 266 -22.12 -2.02 -8.00
C ARG A 266 -22.75 -0.64 -7.84
N ARG A 267 -21.94 0.43 -7.77
CA ARG A 267 -22.46 1.81 -7.73
C ARG A 267 -23.25 2.15 -8.99
N ALA A 268 -22.76 1.78 -10.17
CA ALA A 268 -23.50 1.99 -11.41
C ALA A 268 -24.80 1.19 -11.46
N GLU A 269 -24.83 -0.05 -10.97
CA GLU A 269 -26.06 -0.83 -10.86
C GLU A 269 -27.10 -0.13 -9.95
N GLU A 270 -26.67 0.50 -8.86
CA GLU A 270 -27.54 1.28 -7.97
C GLU A 270 -28.11 2.53 -8.67
N GLU A 271 -27.27 3.32 -9.34
CA GLU A 271 -27.71 4.52 -10.08
C GLU A 271 -28.63 4.16 -11.26
N MET A 272 -28.29 3.13 -12.03
CA MET A 272 -29.09 2.68 -13.18
C MET A 272 -30.42 2.03 -12.77
N ALA A 273 -30.51 1.42 -11.59
CA ALA A 273 -31.76 0.88 -11.07
C ALA A 273 -32.79 1.99 -10.78
N GLU A 274 -32.33 3.21 -10.48
CA GLU A 274 -33.19 4.39 -10.34
C GLU A 274 -33.68 4.90 -11.71
N ASP A 275 -32.87 4.75 -12.76
CA ASP A 275 -33.14 5.29 -14.11
C ASP A 275 -33.73 4.29 -15.13
N GLY A 276 -33.84 3.00 -14.79
CA GLY A 276 -34.69 2.03 -15.50
C GLY A 276 -34.07 1.31 -16.72
N GLY A 277 -32.76 1.18 -16.82
CA GLY A 277 -32.12 0.42 -17.90
C GLY A 277 -30.72 -0.10 -17.59
N PHE A 278 -30.37 -1.29 -18.09
CA PHE A 278 -29.02 -1.85 -18.11
C PHE A 278 -28.56 -2.02 -19.55
N GLY A 279 -27.25 -1.86 -19.83
CA GLY A 279 -26.67 -2.47 -21.03
C GLY A 279 -25.76 -1.61 -21.91
N GLY A 280 -25.07 -0.61 -21.36
CA GLY A 280 -24.01 0.06 -22.11
C GLY A 280 -22.85 -0.88 -22.46
N SER A 281 -22.25 -0.70 -23.64
CA SER A 281 -21.07 -1.46 -24.08
C SER A 281 -19.90 -1.38 -23.10
N VAL A 282 -19.61 -0.18 -22.59
CA VAL A 282 -18.58 0.08 -21.57
C VAL A 282 -18.85 -0.71 -20.29
N TYR A 283 -20.09 -0.66 -19.80
CA TYR A 283 -20.51 -1.40 -18.60
C TYR A 283 -20.29 -2.91 -18.77
N ALA A 284 -20.70 -3.47 -19.91
CA ALA A 284 -20.52 -4.89 -20.20
C ALA A 284 -19.03 -5.28 -20.21
N THR A 285 -18.19 -4.50 -20.87
CA THR A 285 -16.74 -4.72 -20.95
C THR A 285 -16.07 -4.66 -19.58
N LEU A 286 -16.35 -3.63 -18.77
CA LEU A 286 -15.78 -3.51 -17.43
C LEU A 286 -16.28 -4.61 -16.49
N ARG A 287 -17.56 -5.02 -16.63
CA ARG A 287 -18.12 -6.14 -15.88
C ARG A 287 -17.46 -7.47 -16.21
N GLU A 288 -17.20 -7.72 -17.47
CA GLU A 288 -16.46 -8.91 -17.86
C GLU A 288 -15.07 -8.92 -17.20
N MET A 289 -14.33 -7.81 -17.24
CA MET A 289 -13.00 -7.71 -16.63
C MET A 289 -13.02 -7.90 -15.11
N ALA A 290 -13.98 -7.29 -14.43
CA ALA A 290 -14.12 -7.32 -12.98
C ALA A 290 -14.34 -8.74 -12.43
N TRP A 291 -15.07 -9.60 -13.14
CA TRP A 291 -15.34 -10.99 -12.74
C TRP A 291 -14.61 -12.03 -13.59
N ARG A 292 -13.67 -11.62 -14.44
CA ARG A 292 -12.87 -12.55 -15.24
C ARG A 292 -12.10 -13.49 -14.32
N ALA A 293 -12.30 -14.79 -14.49
CA ALA A 293 -11.54 -15.78 -13.75
C ALA A 293 -10.05 -15.71 -14.12
N ALA A 294 -9.20 -15.71 -13.09
CA ALA A 294 -7.77 -15.85 -13.28
C ALA A 294 -7.44 -17.22 -13.92
N PRO A 295 -6.36 -17.31 -14.71
CA PRO A 295 -5.86 -18.60 -15.17
C PRO A 295 -5.57 -19.54 -14.00
N LEU A 296 -5.82 -20.84 -14.18
CA LEU A 296 -5.52 -21.82 -13.13
C LEU A 296 -4.00 -21.93 -12.98
N LYS A 297 -3.56 -22.05 -11.74
CA LYS A 297 -2.13 -22.12 -11.39
C LYS A 297 -1.39 -23.26 -12.08
N ARG A 298 -2.06 -24.39 -12.27
CA ARG A 298 -1.51 -25.57 -12.97
C ARG A 298 -1.23 -25.27 -14.45
N ASP A 299 -2.07 -24.45 -15.08
CA ASP A 299 -1.96 -24.12 -16.49
C ASP A 299 -0.81 -23.14 -16.69
N VAL A 300 -0.70 -22.14 -15.81
CA VAL A 300 0.43 -21.19 -15.80
C VAL A 300 1.77 -21.90 -15.54
N ARG A 301 1.82 -22.83 -14.57
CA ARG A 301 3.03 -23.62 -14.32
C ARG A 301 3.46 -24.41 -15.54
N ARG A 302 2.52 -25.05 -16.21
CA ARG A 302 2.81 -25.81 -17.43
C ARG A 302 3.44 -24.92 -18.51
N ILE A 303 2.86 -23.73 -18.76
CA ILE A 303 3.40 -22.76 -19.72
C ILE A 303 4.81 -22.28 -19.29
N MET A 304 5.01 -22.05 -18.00
CA MET A 304 6.30 -21.62 -17.46
C MET A 304 7.37 -22.72 -17.53
N ASP A 305 7.01 -23.99 -17.35
CA ASP A 305 7.93 -25.11 -17.47
C ASP A 305 8.27 -25.36 -18.96
N GLU A 306 7.29 -25.27 -19.86
CA GLU A 306 7.48 -25.38 -21.32
C GLU A 306 8.42 -24.26 -21.86
N SER A 307 8.22 -23.01 -21.45
CA SER A 307 9.10 -21.88 -21.85
C SER A 307 10.52 -21.98 -21.29
N ARG A 308 10.70 -22.60 -20.12
CA ARG A 308 12.02 -22.83 -19.54
C ARG A 308 12.80 -23.90 -20.29
N GLU A 309 12.13 -24.96 -20.75
CA GLU A 309 12.75 -25.96 -21.62
C GLU A 309 13.19 -25.33 -22.95
N GLU A 310 12.42 -24.40 -23.52
CA GLU A 310 12.83 -23.66 -24.72
C GLU A 310 14.05 -22.75 -24.49
N GLU A 311 14.16 -22.08 -23.33
CA GLU A 311 15.36 -21.30 -22.98
C GLU A 311 16.59 -22.18 -22.68
N GLU A 312 16.42 -23.33 -22.03
CA GLU A 312 17.51 -24.27 -21.71
C GLU A 312 17.98 -25.08 -22.95
N PHE A 313 17.09 -25.36 -23.93
CA PHE A 313 17.44 -26.11 -25.16
C PHE A 313 17.67 -25.23 -26.40
N GLY A 314 17.14 -24.01 -26.45
CA GLY A 314 17.37 -23.05 -27.54
C GLY A 314 18.77 -22.42 -27.56
N GLY A 315 19.53 -22.55 -26.46
CA GLY A 315 20.89 -22.02 -26.31
C GLY A 315 22.01 -22.76 -27.04
N PHE A 316 21.73 -23.88 -27.75
CA PHE A 316 22.76 -24.68 -28.44
C PHE A 316 22.70 -24.64 -29.97
N GLY A 317 21.78 -23.89 -30.58
CA GLY A 317 21.49 -23.95 -32.01
C GLY A 317 22.07 -22.85 -32.91
N GLY A 318 23.05 -22.05 -32.44
CA GLY A 318 23.45 -20.85 -33.19
C GLY A 318 24.91 -20.44 -33.03
N LEU A 319 25.85 -21.27 -33.49
CA LEU A 319 27.20 -20.80 -33.82
C LEU A 319 27.79 -21.61 -34.99
N PHE A 320 28.06 -20.87 -36.06
CA PHE A 320 28.79 -21.20 -37.30
C PHE A 320 28.05 -21.93 -38.42
N VAL A 321 27.33 -21.15 -39.25
CA VAL A 321 27.32 -21.35 -40.71
C VAL A 321 28.18 -20.26 -41.34
N GLU A 322 29.31 -20.73 -41.86
CA GLU A 322 30.19 -20.25 -42.93
C GLU A 322 30.03 -18.82 -43.46
N SER A 323 31.08 -18.02 -43.24
CA SER A 323 31.41 -16.85 -44.05
C SER A 323 31.96 -17.28 -45.42
N GLY A 324 31.20 -16.95 -46.47
CA GLY A 324 31.67 -16.82 -47.85
C GLY A 324 31.86 -15.36 -48.23
#